data_AF-A0A1R4GKY2-F1
#
_entry.id   AF-A0A1R4GKY2-F1
#
_cell.length_a   1.000
_cell.length_b   1.000
_cell.length_c   1.000
_cell.angle_alpha   90.00
_cell.angle_beta   90.00
_cell.angle_gamma   90.00
#
_symmetry.space_group_name_H-M   'P 1'
#
loop_
_entity.id
_entity.type
_entity.pdbx_description
1 polymer ?
#
loop_
_entity_poly.entity_id
_entity_poly.type
_entity_poly.pdbx_seq_one_letter_code
_entity_poly.pdbx_strand_id
1 'polypeptide(L)'
;MFTAVKLEVIKRLQAEFGTLYTDENVMLTATHTHVGNGGYSHQKLYQLASQDDTQAGYSQQTFEAIVDGIARSIKQAHNSLVPGKLSLAQGELKEATRNRSLAAYHANPEAKDFDSSVNEVMTQLRLDAADDTPLGLINWFAIHPTSFSNQFSHLSADNKGYAQLGM
;
A
#
# COMPACT_ATOMS: atom_id res chain seq x y z
N MET A 1 1.37 6.60 0.15
CA MET A 1 2.08 6.93 -1.10
C MET A 1 2.31 8.43 -1.15
N PHE A 2 3.48 8.92 -1.54
CA PHE A 2 3.72 10.37 -1.62
C PHE A 2 3.13 10.97 -2.90
N THR A 3 2.68 12.23 -2.82
CA THR A 3 2.06 12.96 -3.94
C THR A 3 2.97 13.02 -5.17
N ALA A 4 4.28 13.23 -4.96
CA ALA A 4 5.27 13.28 -6.05
C ALA A 4 5.26 12.00 -6.91
N VAL A 5 5.16 10.83 -6.29
CA VAL A 5 5.09 9.54 -6.98
C VAL A 5 3.80 9.46 -7.80
N LYS A 6 2.66 9.82 -7.20
CA LYS A 6 1.36 9.79 -7.89
C LYS A 6 1.35 10.68 -9.13
N LEU A 7 1.84 11.91 -9.02
CA LEU A 7 1.88 12.85 -10.15
C LEU A 7 2.75 12.34 -11.29
N GLU A 8 3.94 11.82 -10.98
CA GLU A 8 4.84 11.31 -12.02
C GLU A 8 4.31 10.01 -12.64
N VAL A 9 3.70 9.11 -11.86
CA VAL A 9 3.04 7.91 -12.40
C VAL A 9 1.91 8.31 -13.38
N ILE A 10 1.04 9.25 -13.01
CA ILE A 10 -0.02 9.73 -13.92
C ILE A 10 0.56 10.31 -15.20
N LYS A 11 1.60 11.14 -15.10
CA LYS A 11 2.28 11.70 -16.27
C LYS A 11 2.81 10.60 -17.21
N ARG A 12 3.45 9.54 -16.68
CA ARG A 12 3.96 8.42 -17.49
C ARG A 12 2.83 7.64 -18.15
N LEU A 13 1.76 7.36 -17.40
CA LEU A 13 0.60 6.68 -17.96
C LEU A 13 -0.09 7.52 -19.05
N GLN A 14 -0.20 8.84 -18.88
CA GLN A 14 -0.79 9.72 -19.87
C GLN A 14 0.05 9.84 -21.14
N ALA A 15 1.38 9.81 -21.01
CA ALA A 15 2.29 9.79 -22.16
C ALA A 15 2.10 8.54 -23.04
N GLU A 16 1.68 7.41 -22.47
CA GLU A 16 1.48 6.15 -23.19
C GLU A 16 0.02 5.89 -23.59
N PHE A 17 -0.93 6.19 -22.71
CA PHE A 17 -2.35 5.82 -22.84
C PHE A 17 -3.29 7.03 -23.03
N GLY A 18 -2.75 8.24 -23.24
CA GLY A 18 -3.53 9.45 -23.43
C GLY A 18 -4.38 9.79 -22.19
N THR A 19 -5.69 9.92 -22.38
CA THR A 19 -6.62 10.29 -21.29
C THR A 19 -7.23 9.10 -20.56
N LEU A 20 -6.81 7.87 -20.86
CA LEU A 20 -7.40 6.67 -20.27
C LEU A 20 -7.15 6.58 -18.74
N TYR A 21 -5.93 6.92 -18.32
CA TYR A 21 -5.54 6.93 -16.91
C TYR A 21 -5.35 8.37 -16.43
N THR A 22 -6.18 8.78 -15.49
CA THR A 22 -6.22 10.14 -14.95
C THR A 22 -6.03 10.12 -13.44
N ASP A 23 -5.90 11.31 -12.85
CA ASP A 23 -5.85 11.42 -11.39
C ASP A 23 -7.10 10.80 -10.74
N GLU A 24 -8.26 10.98 -11.37
CA GLU A 24 -9.59 10.58 -10.90
C GLU A 24 -9.81 9.07 -10.85
N ASN A 25 -9.20 8.29 -11.75
CA ASN A 25 -9.47 6.85 -11.88
C ASN A 25 -8.29 5.93 -11.53
N VAL A 26 -7.15 6.48 -11.12
CA VAL A 26 -6.01 5.70 -10.63
C VAL A 26 -5.86 5.90 -9.13
N MET A 27 -5.99 4.84 -8.34
CA MET A 27 -5.69 4.90 -6.90
C MET A 27 -4.33 4.25 -6.62
N LEU A 28 -3.42 4.98 -5.97
CA LEU A 28 -2.16 4.42 -5.48
C LEU A 28 -2.17 4.33 -3.96
N THR A 29 -2.07 3.11 -3.44
CA THR A 29 -1.98 2.84 -2.00
C THR A 29 -0.60 2.30 -1.65
N ALA A 30 -0.28 2.21 -0.36
CA ALA A 30 0.94 1.58 0.11
C ALA A 30 0.59 0.59 1.22
N THR A 31 1.32 -0.52 1.31
CA THR A 31 1.17 -1.47 2.41
C THR A 31 1.55 -0.85 3.75
N HIS A 32 2.44 0.16 3.72
CA HIS A 32 3.02 0.86 4.87
C HIS A 32 4.15 0.10 5.58
N THR A 33 4.96 -0.68 4.84
CA THR A 33 6.23 -1.23 5.39
C THR A 33 7.16 -0.12 5.87
N HIS A 34 7.82 -0.36 7.01
CA HIS A 34 8.83 0.54 7.60
C HIS A 34 10.26 0.15 7.26
N VAL A 35 10.46 -0.97 6.57
CA VAL A 35 11.79 -1.50 6.19
C VAL A 35 11.97 -1.49 4.67
N GLY A 36 11.60 -0.38 4.04
CA GLY A 36 11.87 -0.06 2.64
C GLY A 36 12.84 1.12 2.50
N ASN A 37 13.32 1.37 1.28
CA ASN A 37 14.16 2.55 1.02
C ASN A 37 13.35 3.84 1.18
N GLY A 38 13.92 4.84 1.85
CA GLY A 38 13.39 6.21 1.94
C GLY A 38 13.77 7.09 0.76
N GLY A 39 13.54 8.41 0.87
CA GLY A 39 14.13 9.39 -0.05
C GLY A 39 13.37 9.62 -1.36
N TYR A 40 12.07 9.31 -1.42
CA TYR A 40 11.24 9.44 -2.64
C TYR A 40 10.05 10.40 -2.44
N SER A 41 10.17 11.33 -1.49
CA SER A 41 9.21 12.42 -1.26
C SER A 41 9.79 13.76 -1.71
N HIS A 42 8.94 14.66 -2.22
CA HIS A 42 9.30 16.05 -2.51
C HIS A 42 8.98 17.01 -1.35
N GLN A 43 8.40 16.51 -0.25
CA GLN A 43 8.12 17.34 0.92
C GLN A 43 9.30 17.31 1.90
N LYS A 44 9.68 18.48 2.40
CA LYS A 44 10.91 18.65 3.20
C LYS A 44 10.94 17.79 4.47
N LEU A 45 9.81 17.65 5.17
CA LEU A 45 9.71 16.82 6.37
C LEU A 45 10.15 15.37 6.10
N TYR A 46 9.64 14.76 5.04
CA TYR A 46 9.95 13.38 4.70
C TYR A 46 11.35 13.21 4.09
N GLN A 47 11.90 14.25 3.47
CA GLN A 47 13.29 14.25 3.05
C GLN A 47 14.23 14.27 4.25
N LEU A 48 13.97 15.13 5.25
CA LEU A 48 14.74 15.16 6.50
C LEU A 48 14.68 13.80 7.21
N ALA A 49 13.49 13.19 7.29
CA ALA A 49 13.32 11.87 7.89
C ALA A 49 13.98 10.73 7.08
N SER A 50 14.34 10.97 5.81
CA SER A 50 14.99 9.98 4.93
C SER A 50 16.49 10.23 4.77
N GLN A 51 17.08 11.14 5.54
CA GLN A 51 18.52 11.39 5.47
C GLN A 51 19.29 10.16 5.93
N ASP A 52 20.22 9.71 5.09
CA ASP A 52 21.25 8.75 5.41
C ASP A 52 22.58 9.49 5.65
N ASP A 53 23.70 8.77 5.68
CA ASP A 53 25.05 9.32 5.86
C ASP A 53 25.44 10.34 4.76
N THR A 54 24.75 10.36 3.62
CA THR A 54 24.95 11.37 2.57
C THR A 54 24.24 12.69 2.86
N GLN A 55 23.32 12.71 3.83
CA GLN A 55 22.50 13.85 4.24
C GLN A 55 21.60 14.42 3.13
N ALA A 56 21.49 13.73 1.99
CA ALA A 56 20.72 14.19 0.84
C ALA A 56 19.21 14.22 1.12
N GLY A 57 18.69 13.17 1.77
CA GLY A 57 17.25 13.04 2.09
C GLY A 57 16.34 12.81 0.88
N TYR A 58 16.86 12.91 -0.34
CA TYR A 58 16.20 12.56 -1.59
C TYR A 58 17.14 11.69 -2.45
N SER A 59 16.58 10.62 -3.01
CA SER A 59 17.25 9.69 -3.91
C SER A 59 16.44 9.60 -5.20
N GLN A 60 16.94 10.21 -6.27
CA GLN A 60 16.33 10.09 -7.59
C GLN A 60 16.23 8.63 -8.02
N GLN A 61 17.25 7.82 -7.75
CA GLN A 61 17.24 6.39 -8.07
C GLN A 61 16.06 5.66 -7.41
N THR A 62 15.81 5.92 -6.12
CA THR A 62 14.69 5.29 -5.39
C THR A 62 13.36 5.79 -5.92
N PHE A 63 13.22 7.09 -6.17
CA PHE A 63 12.02 7.68 -6.74
C PHE A 63 11.69 7.06 -8.11
N GLU A 64 12.66 7.02 -9.02
CA GLU A 64 12.51 6.46 -10.36
C GLU A 64 12.16 4.97 -10.32
N ALA A 65 12.85 4.17 -9.50
CA ALA A 65 12.57 2.75 -9.37
C ALA A 65 11.12 2.47 -8.92
N ILE A 66 10.59 3.26 -7.98
CA ILE A 66 9.22 3.15 -7.51
C ILE A 66 8.23 3.55 -8.61
N VAL A 67 8.43 4.72 -9.21
CA VAL A 67 7.55 5.23 -10.27
C VAL A 67 7.52 4.27 -11.47
N ASP A 68 8.68 3.82 -11.93
CA ASP A 68 8.79 2.86 -13.04
C ASP A 68 8.13 1.52 -12.70
N GLY A 69 8.34 1.02 -11.48
CA GLY A 69 7.71 -0.20 -11.01
C GLY A 69 6.18 -0.12 -11.05
N ILE A 70 5.61 0.99 -10.59
CA ILE A 70 4.17 1.23 -10.59
C ILE A 70 3.62 1.38 -12.01
N ALA A 71 4.23 2.22 -12.84
CA ALA A 71 3.77 2.41 -14.22
C ALA A 71 3.82 1.09 -15.01
N ARG A 72 4.88 0.31 -14.81
CA ARG A 72 5.06 -1.00 -15.44
C ARG A 72 4.02 -2.02 -14.99
N SER A 73 3.68 -2.08 -13.70
CA SER A 73 2.67 -3.03 -13.20
C SER A 73 1.27 -2.70 -13.74
N ILE A 74 0.92 -1.42 -13.85
CA ILE A 74 -0.34 -0.97 -14.46
C ILE A 74 -0.38 -1.35 -15.94
N LYS A 75 0.72 -1.13 -16.68
CA LYS A 75 0.83 -1.55 -18.09
C LYS A 75 0.69 -3.06 -18.26
N GLN A 76 1.32 -3.85 -17.39
CA GLN A 76 1.18 -5.31 -17.41
C GLN A 76 -0.28 -5.74 -17.16
N ALA A 77 -0.96 -5.12 -16.20
CA ALA A 77 -2.37 -5.40 -15.93
C ALA A 77 -3.27 -5.00 -17.11
N HIS A 78 -3.05 -3.83 -17.71
CA HIS A 78 -3.78 -3.36 -18.90
C HIS A 78 -3.66 -4.34 -20.08
N ASN A 79 -2.46 -4.86 -20.32
CA ASN A 79 -2.22 -5.81 -21.42
C ASN A 79 -2.70 -7.23 -21.13
N SER A 80 -3.18 -7.51 -19.92
CA SER A 80 -3.63 -8.84 -19.48
C SER A 80 -5.13 -8.87 -19.16
N LEU A 81 -5.90 -7.90 -19.67
CA LEU A 81 -7.33 -7.81 -19.43
C LEU A 81 -8.07 -9.03 -20.03
N VAL A 82 -8.92 -9.64 -19.22
CA VAL A 82 -9.82 -10.72 -19.61
C VAL A 82 -11.20 -10.49 -19.00
N PRO A 83 -12.29 -10.99 -19.62
CA PRO A 83 -13.60 -11.04 -18.97
C PRO A 83 -13.50 -11.84 -17.66
N GLY A 84 -14.18 -11.37 -16.62
CA GLY A 84 -14.08 -11.96 -15.30
C GLY A 84 -15.19 -11.54 -14.36
N LYS A 85 -15.07 -12.00 -13.11
CA LYS A 85 -16.02 -11.75 -12.02
C LYS A 85 -15.29 -11.28 -10.78
N LEU A 86 -16.03 -10.50 -9.98
CA LEU A 86 -15.58 -10.01 -8.69
C LEU A 86 -16.43 -10.63 -7.59
N SER A 87 -15.78 -11.06 -6.51
CA SER A 87 -16.47 -11.47 -5.28
C SER A 87 -15.89 -10.74 -4.09
N LEU A 88 -16.77 -10.28 -3.19
CA LEU A 88 -16.42 -9.58 -1.97
C LEU A 88 -16.75 -10.48 -0.77
N ALA A 89 -15.79 -10.64 0.13
CA ALA A 89 -15.99 -11.35 1.39
C ALA A 89 -15.46 -10.49 2.53
N GLN A 90 -16.09 -10.64 3.70
CA GLN A 90 -15.64 -10.04 4.95
C GLN A 90 -15.58 -11.12 6.03
N GLY A 91 -14.62 -10.99 6.93
CA GLY A 91 -14.47 -11.87 8.08
C GLY A 91 -13.71 -11.16 9.20
N GLU A 92 -13.73 -11.75 10.39
CA GLU A 92 -13.00 -11.24 11.55
C GLU A 92 -11.63 -11.91 11.64
N LEU A 93 -10.58 -11.10 11.79
CA LEU A 93 -9.24 -11.55 12.15
C LEU A 93 -8.88 -10.96 13.52
N LYS A 94 -9.08 -11.77 14.55
CA LYS A 94 -8.79 -11.41 15.95
C LYS A 94 -7.30 -11.57 16.25
N GLU A 95 -6.85 -10.84 17.27
CA GLU A 95 -5.50 -10.96 17.86
C GLU A 95 -4.31 -10.63 16.92
N ALA A 96 -4.56 -10.29 15.65
CA ALA A 96 -3.50 -9.94 14.69
C ALA A 96 -3.00 -8.48 14.83
N THR A 97 -3.75 -7.63 15.53
CA THR A 97 -3.44 -6.21 15.68
C THR A 97 -3.79 -5.73 17.09
N ARG A 98 -3.27 -4.56 17.49
CA ARG A 98 -3.58 -3.93 18.77
C ARG A 98 -3.61 -2.42 18.65
N ASN A 99 -4.36 -1.77 19.53
CA ASN A 99 -4.36 -0.32 19.62
C ASN A 99 -3.14 0.16 20.41
N ARG A 100 -2.29 0.97 19.77
CA ARG A 100 -1.06 1.52 20.39
C ARG A 100 -1.29 2.83 21.16
N SER A 101 -2.52 3.34 21.20
CA SER A 101 -2.88 4.65 21.78
C SER A 101 -4.26 4.60 22.47
N LEU A 102 -4.45 3.64 23.39
CA LEU A 102 -5.74 3.40 24.06
C LEU A 102 -6.32 4.64 24.74
N ALA A 103 -5.51 5.47 25.39
CA ALA A 103 -5.99 6.69 26.04
C ALA A 103 -6.66 7.66 25.04
N ALA A 104 -6.09 7.80 23.84
CA ALA A 104 -6.67 8.63 22.78
C ALA A 104 -7.94 7.99 22.19
N TYR A 105 -7.98 6.66 22.07
CA TYR A 105 -9.19 5.94 21.65
C TYR A 105 -10.34 6.17 22.62
N HIS A 106 -10.11 6.02 23.93
CA HIS A 106 -11.13 6.21 24.97
C HIS A 106 -11.54 7.68 25.19
N ALA A 107 -10.83 8.64 24.60
CA ALA A 107 -11.24 10.03 24.60
C ALA A 107 -12.38 10.31 23.59
N ASN A 108 -12.65 9.40 22.65
CA ASN A 108 -13.79 9.52 21.74
C ASN A 108 -15.09 9.16 22.47
N PRO A 109 -16.14 10.00 22.43
CA PRO A 109 -17.44 9.70 23.06
C PRO A 109 -18.08 8.38 22.59
N GLU A 110 -17.82 7.99 21.34
CA GLU A 110 -18.37 6.80 20.68
C GLU A 110 -17.56 5.52 20.99
N ALA A 111 -16.42 5.61 21.69
CA ALA A 111 -15.58 4.44 21.97
C ALA A 111 -16.33 3.32 22.73
N LYS A 112 -17.33 3.69 23.52
CA LYS A 112 -18.22 2.78 24.24
C LYS A 112 -19.21 2.04 23.33
N ASP A 113 -19.39 2.49 22.08
CA ASP A 113 -20.32 1.91 21.11
C ASP A 113 -19.67 0.77 20.31
N PHE A 114 -18.39 0.45 20.57
CA PHE A 114 -17.63 -0.61 19.89
C PHE A 114 -17.11 -1.64 20.89
N ASP A 115 -17.17 -2.92 20.50
CA ASP A 115 -16.69 -4.04 21.33
C ASP A 115 -15.16 -4.16 21.37
N SER A 116 -14.45 -3.53 20.44
CA SER A 116 -12.99 -3.61 20.31
C SER A 116 -12.39 -2.24 20.00
N SER A 117 -11.19 -2.01 20.53
CA SER A 117 -10.40 -0.79 20.26
C SER A 117 -9.64 -0.85 18.92
N VAL A 118 -9.80 -1.93 18.17
CA VAL A 118 -9.23 -2.13 16.83
C VAL A 118 -10.31 -2.58 15.85
N ASN A 119 -10.07 -2.38 14.56
CA ASN A 119 -10.91 -2.93 13.51
C ASN A 119 -10.44 -4.36 13.16
N GLU A 120 -11.23 -5.35 13.56
CA GLU A 120 -10.97 -6.77 13.32
C GLU A 120 -11.52 -7.24 11.97
N VAL A 121 -12.27 -6.40 11.25
CA VAL A 121 -12.84 -6.76 9.94
C VAL A 121 -11.76 -6.73 8.87
N MET A 122 -11.51 -7.91 8.31
CA MET A 122 -10.77 -8.10 7.08
C MET A 122 -11.75 -8.12 5.91
N THR A 123 -11.49 -7.34 4.88
CA THR A 123 -12.27 -7.33 3.63
C THR A 123 -11.41 -7.85 2.50
N GLN A 124 -11.95 -8.76 1.68
CA GLN A 124 -11.25 -9.34 0.54
C GLN A 124 -12.08 -9.19 -0.73
N LEU A 125 -11.49 -8.59 -1.75
CA LEU A 125 -12.00 -8.58 -3.12
C LEU A 125 -11.21 -9.61 -3.93
N ARG A 126 -11.86 -10.67 -4.39
CA ARG A 126 -11.26 -11.69 -5.24
C ARG A 126 -11.63 -11.44 -6.71
N LEU A 127 -10.66 -11.67 -7.59
CA LEU A 127 -10.77 -11.53 -9.03
C LEU A 127 -10.58 -12.92 -9.66
N ASP A 128 -11.57 -13.38 -10.40
CA ASP A 128 -11.50 -14.61 -11.19
C ASP A 128 -11.82 -14.28 -12.66
N ALA A 129 -11.22 -15.03 -13.59
CA ALA A 129 -11.60 -14.98 -15.00
C ALA A 129 -12.99 -15.60 -15.21
N ALA A 130 -13.57 -15.41 -16.39
CA ALA A 130 -14.89 -15.93 -16.73
C ALA A 130 -14.97 -17.47 -16.70
N ASP A 131 -13.83 -18.16 -16.80
CA ASP A 131 -13.69 -19.62 -16.69
C ASP A 131 -13.34 -20.09 -15.27
N ASP A 132 -13.51 -19.22 -14.27
CA ASP A 132 -13.21 -19.44 -12.86
C ASP A 132 -11.71 -19.58 -12.50
N THR A 133 -10.81 -19.31 -13.44
CA THR A 133 -9.37 -19.23 -13.16
C THR A 133 -9.07 -18.08 -12.18
N PRO A 134 -8.43 -18.33 -11.03
CA PRO A 134 -8.06 -17.26 -10.10
C PRO A 134 -7.03 -16.30 -10.71
N LEU A 135 -7.32 -15.01 -10.71
CA LEU A 135 -6.41 -13.97 -11.23
C LEU A 135 -5.67 -13.24 -10.10
N GLY A 136 -6.33 -13.10 -8.95
CA GLY A 136 -5.72 -12.45 -7.78
C GLY A 136 -6.75 -12.00 -6.76
N LEU A 137 -6.28 -11.28 -5.75
CA LEU A 137 -7.12 -10.70 -4.71
C LEU A 137 -6.52 -9.40 -4.19
N ILE A 138 -7.38 -8.57 -3.60
CA ILE A 138 -7.01 -7.43 -2.78
C ILE A 138 -7.56 -7.67 -1.38
N ASN A 139 -6.71 -7.50 -0.37
CA ASN A 139 -7.05 -7.70 1.03
C ASN A 139 -6.83 -6.42 1.83
N TRP A 140 -7.88 -5.95 2.51
CA TRP A 140 -7.84 -4.80 3.42
C TRP A 140 -7.99 -5.28 4.85
N PHE A 141 -6.99 -4.98 5.68
CA PHE A 141 -6.98 -5.25 7.11
C PHE A 141 -6.10 -4.21 7.83
N ALA A 142 -6.57 -3.70 8.97
CA ALA A 142 -5.94 -2.59 9.69
C ALA A 142 -4.81 -3.08 10.61
N ILE A 143 -3.57 -3.06 10.10
CA ILE A 143 -2.36 -3.40 10.85
C ILE A 143 -1.18 -2.58 10.32
N HIS A 144 -0.30 -2.12 11.22
CA HIS A 144 0.96 -1.52 10.83
C HIS A 144 1.97 -2.62 10.44
N PRO A 145 2.58 -2.55 9.24
CA PRO A 145 3.71 -3.41 8.90
C PRO A 145 5.01 -2.91 9.54
N THR A 146 5.11 -3.17 10.84
CA THR A 146 6.25 -2.88 11.72
C THR A 146 6.61 -4.11 12.54
N SER A 147 6.58 -5.29 11.90
CA SER A 147 7.01 -6.54 12.54
C SER A 147 8.53 -6.55 12.72
N PHE A 148 9.24 -5.95 11.76
CA PHE A 148 10.64 -5.61 11.91
C PHE A 148 10.82 -4.28 12.65
N SER A 149 11.81 -4.23 13.54
CA SER A 149 12.16 -3.01 14.27
C SER A 149 12.98 -2.05 13.40
N ASN A 150 13.21 -0.83 13.89
CA ASN A 150 14.09 0.14 13.25
C ASN A 150 15.58 -0.25 13.25
N GLN A 151 15.94 -1.39 13.86
CA GLN A 151 17.30 -1.95 13.84
C GLN A 151 17.47 -2.95 12.67
N PHE A 152 16.38 -3.32 12.00
CA PHE A 152 16.43 -4.22 10.85
C PHE A 152 16.98 -3.49 9.63
N SER A 153 18.02 -4.07 9.01
CA SER A 153 18.80 -3.42 7.94
C SER A 153 18.58 -4.00 6.54
N HIS A 154 17.64 -4.94 6.39
CA HIS A 154 17.30 -5.53 5.09
C HIS A 154 15.99 -4.96 4.56
N LEU A 155 15.87 -4.93 3.23
CA LEU A 155 14.63 -4.54 2.57
C LEU A 155 13.58 -5.65 2.73
N SER A 156 12.37 -5.27 3.11
CA SER A 156 11.24 -6.19 3.22
C SER A 156 9.90 -5.48 3.06
N ALA A 157 8.90 -6.22 2.61
CA ALA A 157 7.52 -5.77 2.59
C ALA A 157 6.75 -6.08 3.91
N ASP A 158 7.49 -6.52 4.94
CA ASP A 158 7.01 -6.80 6.32
C ASP A 158 5.82 -7.80 6.34
N ASN A 159 4.95 -7.77 7.35
CA ASN A 159 3.88 -8.75 7.53
C ASN A 159 2.89 -8.81 6.36
N LYS A 160 2.48 -7.65 5.82
CA LYS A 160 1.59 -7.60 4.65
C LYS A 160 2.28 -8.17 3.40
N GLY A 161 3.56 -7.90 3.21
CA GLY A 161 4.35 -8.47 2.13
C GLY A 161 4.53 -9.97 2.25
N TYR A 162 4.78 -10.45 3.48
CA TYR A 162 4.87 -11.88 3.75
C TYR A 162 3.54 -12.58 3.44
N ALA A 163 2.41 -12.00 3.86
CA ALA A 163 1.08 -12.53 3.55
C ALA A 163 0.79 -12.57 2.04
N GLN A 164 1.32 -11.63 1.25
CA GLN A 164 1.16 -11.62 -0.22
C GLN A 164 1.84 -12.80 -0.92
N LEU A 165 2.82 -13.46 -0.27
CA LEU A 165 3.45 -14.67 -0.81
C LEU A 165 2.51 -15.89 -0.77
N GLY A 166 1.46 -15.85 0.05
CA GLY A 166 0.45 -16.91 0.12
C GLY A 166 1.00 -18.28 0.61
N MET A 167 2.09 -18.26 1.37
CA MET A 167 2.70 -19.45 1.98
C MET A 167 1.95 -19.92 3.22
#